data_AF-A0A399NSH9-F1
#
_entry.id   AF-A0A399NSH9-F1
#
_cell.length_a   1.000
_cell.length_b   1.000
_cell.length_c   1.000
_cell.angle_alpha   90.00
_cell.angle_beta   90.00
_cell.angle_gamma   90.00
#
_symmetry.space_group_name_H-M   'P 1'
#
loop_
_entity.id
_entity.type
_entity.pdbx_description
1 polymer ?
#
loop_
_entity_poly.entity_id
_entity_poly.type
_entity_poly.pdbx_seq_one_letter_code
_entity_poly.pdbx_strand_id
1 'polypeptide(L)'
;TGVQSAAQARAALPTAEGKQAAWASVWEADTEPNTIVRTTGLGFRRAADTELLRPYVGAYFDALQGVWESRSYAIAAALIGGFYPSPLADAELRDATVAWLDANPEPPALRRLV
;
A
#
# COMPACT_ATOMS: atom_id res chain seq x y z
N THR A 1 -5.58 -13.11 15.41
CA THR A 1 -4.72 -14.22 15.91
C THR A 1 -3.32 -13.70 16.19
N GLY A 2 -2.44 -14.48 16.85
CA GLY A 2 -1.06 -14.05 17.12
C GLY A 2 -0.27 -13.68 15.86
N VAL A 3 -0.47 -14.40 14.75
CA VAL A 3 0.20 -14.13 13.46
C VAL A 3 -0.20 -12.75 12.90
N GLN A 4 -1.49 -12.41 12.95
CA GLN A 4 -2.00 -11.11 12.50
C GLN A 4 -1.42 -9.95 13.32
N SER A 5 -1.42 -10.09 14.65
CA SER A 5 -0.84 -9.07 15.54
C SER A 5 0.67 -8.91 15.28
N ALA A 6 1.38 -10.00 15.03
CA ALA A 6 2.80 -9.96 14.72
C ALA A 6 3.09 -9.29 13.36
N ALA A 7 2.29 -9.57 12.32
CA ALA A 7 2.40 -8.90 11.02
C ALA A 7 2.20 -7.39 11.14
N GLN A 8 1.14 -6.97 11.84
CA GLN A 8 0.88 -5.55 12.09
C GLN A 8 1.99 -4.87 12.88
N ALA A 9 2.49 -5.51 13.94
CA ALA A 9 3.56 -4.96 14.77
C ALA A 9 4.87 -4.78 13.99
N ARG A 10 5.25 -5.77 13.16
CA ARG A 10 6.43 -5.67 12.30
C ARG A 10 6.30 -4.56 11.26
N ALA A 11 5.14 -4.44 10.63
CA ALA A 11 4.91 -3.39 9.63
C ALA A 11 4.86 -1.97 10.23
N ALA A 12 4.60 -1.86 11.53
CA ALA A 12 4.62 -0.60 12.28
C ALA A 12 6.01 -0.14 12.72
N LEU A 13 7.07 -0.90 12.42
CA LEU A 13 8.44 -0.49 12.73
C LEU A 13 8.75 0.86 12.04
N PRO A 14 9.16 1.91 12.79
CA PRO A 14 9.34 3.26 12.26
C PRO A 14 10.77 3.45 11.72
N THR A 15 11.22 2.55 10.85
CA THR A 15 12.51 2.66 10.14
C THR A 15 12.32 2.40 8.66
N ALA A 16 13.25 2.90 7.83
CA ALA A 16 13.21 2.68 6.39
C ALA A 16 13.24 1.19 6.04
N GLU A 17 14.10 0.42 6.73
CA GLU A 17 14.22 -1.03 6.57
C GLU A 17 12.94 -1.75 6.99
N GLY A 18 12.27 -1.26 8.04
CA GLY A 18 10.99 -1.80 8.49
C GLY A 18 9.87 -1.58 7.47
N LYS A 19 9.81 -0.41 6.84
CA LYS A 19 8.87 -0.12 5.75
C LYS A 19 9.18 -0.97 4.53
N GLN A 20 10.44 -1.12 4.17
CA GLN A 20 10.84 -1.94 3.03
C GLN A 20 10.48 -3.41 3.24
N ALA A 21 10.78 -3.97 4.42
CA ALA A 21 10.43 -5.34 4.75
C ALA A 21 8.91 -5.57 4.71
N ALA A 22 8.13 -4.63 5.26
CA ALA A 22 6.67 -4.68 5.22
C ALA A 22 6.11 -4.61 3.79
N TRP A 23 6.65 -3.72 2.96
CA TRP A 23 6.30 -3.61 1.55
C TRP A 23 6.59 -4.91 0.80
N ALA A 24 7.84 -5.39 0.85
CA ALA A 24 8.28 -6.60 0.17
C ALA A 24 7.42 -7.83 0.55
N SER A 25 7.03 -7.94 1.82
CA SER A 25 6.24 -9.08 2.30
C SER A 25 4.85 -9.25 1.67
N VAL A 26 4.29 -8.21 1.02
CA VAL A 26 2.92 -8.28 0.47
C VAL A 26 2.76 -7.67 -0.93
N TRP A 27 3.66 -6.76 -1.34
CA TRP A 27 3.68 -6.18 -2.69
C TRP A 27 4.58 -6.98 -3.63
N GLU A 28 5.75 -7.39 -3.17
CA GLU A 28 6.68 -8.21 -3.96
C GLU A 28 6.33 -9.70 -3.84
N ALA A 29 6.01 -10.17 -2.63
CA ALA A 29 5.51 -11.52 -2.42
C ALA A 29 4.00 -11.64 -2.70
N ASP A 30 3.56 -12.83 -3.10
CA ASP A 30 2.16 -13.15 -3.39
C ASP A 30 1.60 -14.33 -2.59
N THR A 31 2.33 -14.74 -1.56
CA THR A 31 2.05 -15.93 -0.77
C THR A 31 1.17 -15.68 0.46
N GLU A 32 0.98 -14.41 0.83
CA GLU A 32 0.27 -14.05 2.07
C GLU A 32 -1.25 -14.05 1.91
N PRO A 33 -2.00 -14.60 2.88
CA PRO A 33 -3.46 -14.51 2.89
C PRO A 33 -3.97 -13.06 2.98
N ASN A 34 -5.15 -12.78 2.42
CA ASN A 34 -5.80 -11.45 2.44
C ASN A 34 -5.78 -10.79 3.82
N THR A 35 -6.00 -11.57 4.88
CA THR A 35 -6.02 -11.05 6.25
C THR A 35 -4.66 -10.54 6.69
N ILE A 36 -3.57 -11.21 6.31
CA ILE A 36 -2.21 -10.77 6.60
C ILE A 36 -1.90 -9.49 5.84
N VAL A 37 -2.20 -9.44 4.53
CA VAL A 37 -2.05 -8.23 3.70
C VAL A 37 -2.73 -7.02 4.34
N ARG A 38 -3.99 -7.18 4.78
CA ARG A 38 -4.73 -6.11 5.48
C ARG A 38 -4.03 -5.67 6.76
N THR A 39 -3.62 -6.60 7.61
CA THR A 39 -2.96 -6.25 8.88
C THR A 39 -1.58 -5.63 8.69
N THR A 40 -0.84 -6.05 7.67
CA THR A 40 0.42 -5.43 7.26
C THR A 40 0.18 -3.98 6.83
N GLY A 41 -0.83 -3.70 6.00
CA GLY A 41 -1.19 -2.33 5.60
C GLY A 41 -1.57 -1.42 6.77
N LEU A 42 -2.29 -1.95 7.77
CA LEU A 42 -2.58 -1.21 9.01
C LEU A 42 -1.31 -0.83 9.79
N GLY A 43 -0.32 -1.71 9.83
CA GLY A 43 0.97 -1.41 10.45
C GLY A 43 1.82 -0.47 9.59
N PHE A 44 1.85 -0.68 8.27
CA PHE A 44 2.66 0.08 7.34
C PHE A 44 2.36 1.58 7.39
N ARG A 45 1.08 1.96 7.41
CA ARG A 45 0.67 3.37 7.52
C ARG A 45 0.92 3.97 8.91
N ARG A 46 1.22 3.16 9.93
CA ARG A 46 1.62 3.67 11.24
C ARG A 46 3.08 4.07 11.18
N ALA A 47 3.33 5.37 11.07
CA ALA A 47 4.65 5.94 11.12
C ALA A 47 4.63 7.19 12.01
N ALA A 48 5.52 7.25 13.00
CA ALA A 48 5.70 8.44 13.82
C ALA A 48 6.34 9.57 13.01
N ASP A 49 7.26 9.20 12.10
CA ASP A 49 7.79 10.05 11.04
C ASP A 49 7.14 9.64 9.71
N THR A 50 6.29 10.50 9.16
CA THR A 50 5.56 10.26 7.92
C THR A 50 6.47 10.26 6.69
N GLU A 51 7.65 10.87 6.76
CA GLU A 51 8.60 10.94 5.64
C GLU A 51 9.11 9.56 5.22
N LEU A 52 9.06 8.58 6.13
CA LEU A 52 9.32 7.17 5.82
C LEU A 52 8.36 6.58 4.77
N LEU A 53 7.21 7.21 4.53
CA LEU A 53 6.25 6.82 3.50
C LEU A 53 6.49 7.50 2.15
N ARG A 54 7.25 8.60 2.09
CA ARG A 54 7.47 9.38 0.87
C ARG A 54 8.04 8.55 -0.31
N PRO A 55 9.03 7.67 -0.11
CA PRO A 55 9.54 6.82 -1.19
C PRO A 55 8.48 5.89 -1.80
N TYR A 56 7.40 5.61 -1.08
CA TYR A 56 6.34 4.71 -1.52
C TYR A 56 5.23 5.38 -2.30
N VAL A 57 5.21 6.71 -2.44
CA VAL A 57 4.22 7.40 -3.28
C VAL A 57 4.38 6.94 -4.74
N GLY A 58 5.59 7.04 -5.29
CA GLY A 58 5.88 6.56 -6.64
C GLY A 58 5.68 5.06 -6.78
N ALA A 59 6.29 4.27 -5.87
CA ALA A 59 6.19 2.81 -5.90
C ALA A 59 4.74 2.30 -5.82
N TYR A 60 3.86 2.99 -5.08
CA TYR A 60 2.44 2.68 -5.00
C TYR A 60 1.76 2.87 -6.34
N PHE A 61 1.86 4.07 -6.94
CA PHE A 61 1.17 4.38 -8.19
C PHE A 61 1.68 3.56 -9.38
N ASP A 62 2.99 3.32 -9.45
CA ASP A 62 3.62 2.49 -10.49
C ASP A 62 3.13 1.04 -10.44
N ALA A 63 2.80 0.52 -9.26
CA ALA A 63 2.40 -0.87 -9.06
C ALA A 63 0.89 -1.13 -9.28
N LEU A 64 0.04 -0.10 -9.30
CA LEU A 64 -1.43 -0.27 -9.25
C LEU A 64 -1.99 -1.11 -10.41
N GLN A 65 -1.59 -0.81 -11.65
CA GLN A 65 -2.07 -1.58 -12.81
C GLN A 65 -1.62 -3.04 -12.74
N GLY A 66 -0.33 -3.26 -12.47
CA GLY A 66 0.22 -4.62 -12.39
C GLY A 66 -0.44 -5.46 -11.30
N VAL A 67 -0.70 -4.87 -10.12
CA VAL A 67 -1.43 -5.56 -9.05
C VAL A 67 -2.88 -5.86 -9.44
N TRP A 68 -3.55 -4.91 -10.09
CA TRP A 68 -4.93 -5.09 -10.56
C TRP A 68 -5.06 -6.23 -11.57
N GLU A 69 -4.10 -6.36 -12.49
CA GLU A 69 -4.10 -7.38 -13.53
C GLU A 69 -3.66 -8.76 -13.03
N SER A 70 -2.71 -8.81 -12.10
CA SER A 70 -2.07 -10.06 -11.67
C SER A 70 -2.65 -10.68 -10.40
N ARG A 71 -3.31 -9.90 -9.54
CA ARG A 71 -3.81 -10.38 -8.24
C ARG A 71 -5.33 -10.53 -8.24
N SER A 72 -5.84 -11.39 -7.37
CA SER A 72 -7.29 -11.46 -7.13
C SER A 72 -7.82 -10.11 -6.64
N TYR A 73 -9.07 -9.78 -6.98
CA TYR A 73 -9.71 -8.53 -6.55
C TYR A 73 -9.60 -8.28 -5.03
N ALA A 74 -9.76 -9.33 -4.22
CA ALA A 74 -9.70 -9.20 -2.77
C ALA A 74 -8.29 -8.83 -2.25
N ILE A 75 -7.23 -9.33 -2.90
CA ILE A 75 -5.84 -8.95 -2.61
C ILE A 75 -5.59 -7.53 -3.12
N ALA A 76 -5.95 -7.23 -4.37
CA ALA A 76 -5.74 -5.91 -4.97
C ALA A 76 -6.42 -4.82 -4.13
N ALA A 77 -7.69 -4.98 -3.78
CA ALA A 77 -8.40 -4.03 -2.93
C ALA A 77 -7.76 -3.87 -1.53
N ALA A 78 -7.19 -4.94 -0.97
CA ALA A 78 -6.48 -4.87 0.32
C ALA A 78 -5.14 -4.13 0.21
N LEU A 79 -4.38 -4.34 -0.87
CA LEU A 79 -3.13 -3.63 -1.13
C LEU A 79 -3.38 -2.14 -1.39
N ILE A 80 -4.25 -1.84 -2.36
CA ILE A 80 -4.54 -0.47 -2.81
C ILE A 80 -5.08 0.36 -1.64
N GLY A 81 -6.19 -0.06 -1.03
CA GLY A 81 -6.79 0.70 0.08
C GLY A 81 -5.96 0.65 1.38
N GLY A 82 -5.11 -0.38 1.55
CA GLY A 82 -4.33 -0.58 2.77
C GLY A 82 -3.02 0.21 2.82
N PHE A 83 -2.46 0.56 1.66
CA PHE A 83 -1.11 1.12 1.55
C PHE A 83 -1.06 2.50 0.89
N TYR A 84 -2.19 3.07 0.48
CA TYR A 84 -2.24 4.48 0.11
C TYR A 84 -1.62 5.34 1.24
N PRO A 85 -0.60 6.17 0.96
CA PRO A 85 0.21 6.82 1.99
C PRO A 85 -0.48 8.08 2.57
N SER A 86 -1.76 7.94 2.95
CA SER A 86 -2.59 9.00 3.51
C SER A 86 -1.99 9.78 4.69
N PRO A 87 -1.11 9.22 5.55
CA PRO A 87 -0.48 10.01 6.62
C PRO A 87 0.39 11.17 6.13
N LEU A 88 0.90 11.14 4.89
CA LEU A 88 1.64 12.27 4.31
C LEU A 88 0.75 13.52 4.19
N ALA A 89 -0.50 13.33 3.76
CA ALA A 89 -1.54 14.37 3.67
C ALA A 89 -1.06 15.71 3.06
N ASP A 90 -0.18 15.66 2.06
CA ASP A 90 0.45 16.83 1.45
C ASP A 90 0.01 17.02 -0.02
N ALA A 91 0.44 18.14 -0.61
CA ALA A 91 0.12 18.50 -1.98
C ALA A 91 0.76 17.55 -2.99
N GLU A 92 1.96 17.03 -2.70
CA GLU A 92 2.66 16.09 -3.58
C GLU A 92 1.87 14.79 -3.73
N LEU A 93 1.37 14.21 -2.63
CA LEU A 93 0.50 13.04 -2.69
C LEU A 93 -0.79 13.32 -3.46
N ARG A 94 -1.45 14.47 -3.20
CA ARG A 94 -2.65 14.86 -3.96
C ARG A 94 -2.38 14.92 -5.46
N ASP A 95 -1.30 15.57 -5.85
CA ASP A 95 -0.97 15.79 -7.27
C ASP A 95 -0.61 14.47 -7.96
N ALA A 96 0.10 13.57 -7.26
CA ALA A 96 0.34 12.21 -7.74
C ALA A 96 -0.97 11.41 -7.94
N THR A 97 -1.91 11.49 -6.98
CA THR A 97 -3.22 10.83 -7.09
C THR A 97 -4.01 11.36 -8.29
N VAL A 98 -4.08 12.68 -8.47
CA VAL A 98 -4.79 13.29 -9.59
C VAL A 98 -4.13 12.93 -10.91
N ALA A 99 -2.81 13.04 -11.02
CA ALA A 99 -2.08 12.69 -12.23
C ALA A 99 -2.28 11.22 -12.62
N TRP A 100 -2.25 10.31 -11.64
CA TRP A 100 -2.52 8.90 -11.89
C TRP A 100 -3.96 8.68 -12.35
N LEU A 101 -4.95 9.31 -11.70
CA LEU A 101 -6.34 9.22 -12.13
C LEU A 101 -6.51 9.79 -13.56
N ASP A 102 -5.95 10.94 -13.90
CA ASP A 102 -6.12 11.49 -15.25
C ASP A 102 -5.48 10.61 -16.33
N ALA A 103 -4.35 9.98 -16.03
CA ALA A 103 -3.66 9.07 -16.96
C ALA A 103 -4.34 7.70 -17.11
N ASN A 104 -5.17 7.27 -16.15
CA ASN A 104 -5.71 5.91 -16.07
C ASN A 104 -7.24 5.89 -16.08
N PRO A 105 -7.92 6.26 -17.19
CA PRO A 105 -9.39 6.38 -17.25
C PRO A 105 -10.12 5.03 -17.12
N GLU A 106 -9.44 3.91 -17.35
CA GLU A 106 -9.96 2.55 -17.26
C GLU A 106 -8.99 1.65 -16.47
N PRO A 107 -9.46 0.58 -15.82
CA PRO A 107 -10.87 0.23 -15.64
C PRO A 107 -11.51 1.00 -14.47
N PRO A 108 -12.84 1.25 -14.48
CA PRO A 108 -13.47 2.15 -13.53
C PRO A 108 -13.57 1.53 -12.12
N ALA A 109 -13.39 0.22 -12.00
CA ALA A 109 -13.34 -0.47 -10.72
C ALA A 109 -12.03 -0.18 -9.98
N LEU A 110 -10.89 -0.16 -10.69
CA LEU A 110 -9.60 0.21 -10.11
C LEU A 110 -9.60 1.68 -9.66
N ARG A 111 -10.11 2.57 -10.51
CA ARG A 111 -10.24 4.01 -10.19
C ARG A 111 -11.06 4.30 -8.93
N ARG A 112 -12.01 3.45 -8.57
CA ARG A 112 -12.83 3.62 -7.35
C ARG A 112 -12.10 3.23 -6.08
N LEU A 113 -10.99 2.49 -6.19
CA LEU A 113 -10.18 2.07 -5.06
C LEU A 113 -9.07 3.08 -4.72
N VAL A 114 -8.70 3.93 -5.69
CA VAL A 114 -7.71 5.01 -5.57
C VAL A 114 -8.41 6.29 -5.15
#